data_AF-A0A9Q3K4K6-F1
#
_entry.id   AF-A0A9Q3K4K6-F1
#
_cell.length_a   1.000
_cell.length_b   1.000
_cell.length_c   1.000
_cell.angle_alpha   90.00
_cell.angle_beta   90.00
_cell.angle_gamma   90.00
#
_symmetry.space_group_name_H-M   'P 1'
#
loop_
_entity.id
_entity.type
_entity.pdbx_description
1 polymer ?
#
loop_
_entity_poly.entity_id
_entity_poly.type
_entity_poly.pdbx_seq_one_letter_code
_entity_poly.pdbx_strand_id
1 'polypeptide(L)'
;MRKDHGKHDWTWWKSEVITKWAHNYWWFKMENAFESALFSSEKDKPLTWFLKQEDRLSSLHQDMSDSMINMKILRICGGEIEHTIKCRCEGPFSSEDYIDSMEDIITRTRIGKTWTRNSIESKMVLTISREDKRPERPILKCHRCGSTSHLANTCTKKTKIN
;
A
#
# COMPACT_ATOMS: atom_id res chain seq x y z
N MET A 1 19.17 -10.92 35.57
CA MET A 1 18.75 -9.59 35.09
C MET A 1 17.84 -8.91 36.12
N ARG A 2 16.51 -9.08 36.17
CA ARG A 2 15.67 -8.36 37.17
C ARG A 2 16.01 -8.61 38.65
N LYS A 3 16.47 -9.81 38.99
CA LYS A 3 16.88 -10.16 40.37
C LYS A 3 18.22 -9.55 40.77
N ASP A 4 19.07 -9.19 39.80
CA ASP A 4 20.45 -8.75 40.04
C ASP A 4 20.59 -7.21 39.98
N HIS A 5 19.74 -6.52 39.21
CA HIS A 5 19.81 -5.06 39.00
C HIS A 5 18.73 -4.27 39.76
N GLY A 6 17.81 -4.90 40.49
CA GLY A 6 16.77 -4.17 41.24
C GLY A 6 15.67 -3.54 40.36
N LYS A 7 14.97 -2.53 40.90
CA LYS A 7 13.90 -1.80 40.17
C LYS A 7 14.49 -0.64 39.39
N HIS A 8 14.42 -0.74 38.07
CA HIS A 8 14.74 0.33 37.12
C HIS A 8 13.53 0.62 36.22
N ASP A 9 13.53 1.80 35.61
CA ASP A 9 12.56 2.21 34.60
C ASP A 9 12.74 1.44 33.28
N TRP A 10 11.73 1.50 32.42
CA TRP A 10 11.68 0.71 31.19
C TRP A 10 12.76 1.13 30.18
N THR A 11 13.06 2.42 30.11
CA THR A 11 14.13 3.02 29.30
C THR A 11 15.49 2.42 29.65
N TRP A 12 15.82 2.32 30.94
CA TRP A 12 17.06 1.69 31.39
C TRP A 12 17.09 0.20 31.01
N TRP A 13 16.00 -0.54 31.25
CA TRP A 13 15.92 -1.95 30.86
C TRP A 13 16.07 -2.16 29.35
N LYS A 14 15.49 -1.27 28.53
CA LYS A 14 15.60 -1.30 27.08
C LYS A 14 17.06 -1.08 26.64
N SER A 15 17.74 -0.12 27.25
CA SER A 15 19.16 0.15 27.01
C SER A 15 20.07 -1.02 27.41
N GLU A 16 19.82 -1.65 28.55
CA GLU A 16 20.63 -2.78 29.03
C GLU A 16 20.45 -4.03 28.16
N VAL A 17 19.21 -4.29 27.71
CA VAL A 17 18.92 -5.39 26.78
C VAL A 17 19.60 -5.14 25.42
N ILE A 18 19.55 -3.92 24.91
CA ILE A 18 20.23 -3.55 23.67
C ILE A 18 21.74 -3.72 23.86
N THR A 19 22.34 -3.16 24.90
CA THR A 19 23.78 -3.28 25.16
C THR A 19 24.25 -4.74 25.23
N LYS A 20 23.46 -5.62 25.85
CA LYS A 20 23.84 -7.03 26.04
C LYS A 20 23.59 -7.93 24.82
N TRP A 21 22.58 -7.62 24.01
CA TRP A 21 22.10 -8.53 22.95
C TRP A 21 22.10 -7.93 21.54
N ALA A 22 22.24 -6.61 21.40
CA ALA A 22 22.31 -5.91 20.12
C ALA A 22 23.73 -5.98 19.55
N HIS A 23 24.13 -7.16 19.10
CA HIS A 23 25.31 -7.32 18.25
C HIS A 23 25.04 -6.71 16.85
N ASN A 24 26.08 -6.35 16.09
CA ASN A 24 25.99 -5.73 14.75
C ASN A 24 24.97 -6.41 13.80
N TYR A 25 24.79 -7.73 13.93
CA TYR A 25 23.81 -8.49 13.16
C TYR A 25 22.35 -8.14 13.50
N TRP A 26 22.04 -7.93 14.79
CA TRP A 26 20.69 -7.53 15.22
C TRP A 26 20.36 -6.12 14.72
N TRP A 27 21.32 -5.20 14.81
CA TRP A 27 21.22 -3.84 14.25
C TRP A 27 20.87 -3.88 12.77
N PHE A 28 21.67 -4.59 11.98
CA PHE A 28 21.44 -4.77 10.54
C PHE A 28 20.07 -5.39 10.25
N LYS A 29 19.64 -6.38 11.04
CA LYS A 29 18.33 -7.02 10.87
C LYS A 29 17.18 -6.06 11.15
N MET A 30 17.28 -5.24 12.19
CA MET A 30 16.24 -4.26 12.54
C MET A 30 16.17 -3.12 11.53
N GLU A 31 17.31 -2.59 11.08
CA GLU A 31 17.38 -1.56 10.05
C GLU A 31 16.80 -2.07 8.72
N ASN A 32 17.24 -3.24 8.26
CA ASN A 32 16.68 -3.85 7.06
C ASN A 32 15.18 -4.16 7.20
N ALA A 33 14.72 -4.58 8.39
CA ALA A 33 13.29 -4.80 8.65
C ALA A 33 12.47 -3.51 8.62
N PHE A 34 13.06 -2.36 8.96
CA PHE A 34 12.43 -1.05 8.83
C PHE A 34 12.41 -0.61 7.36
N GLU A 35 13.56 -0.64 6.67
CA GLU A 35 13.68 -0.20 5.27
C GLU A 35 12.86 -1.03 4.29
N SER A 36 12.76 -2.34 4.50
CA SER A 36 11.97 -3.24 3.63
C SER A 36 10.46 -3.21 3.92
N ALA A 37 10.03 -2.62 5.03
CA ALA A 37 8.63 -2.61 5.44
C ALA A 37 7.84 -1.46 4.82
N LEU A 38 7.82 -1.40 3.49
CA LEU A 38 7.04 -0.43 2.72
C LEU A 38 5.56 -0.50 3.09
N PHE A 39 4.93 0.68 3.19
CA PHE A 39 3.51 0.78 3.51
C PHE A 39 2.63 0.39 2.32
N SER A 40 1.65 -0.49 2.53
CA SER A 40 0.66 -0.86 1.51
C SER A 40 -0.77 -0.59 1.97
N SER A 41 -1.47 0.30 1.25
CA SER A 41 -2.87 0.66 1.54
C SER A 41 -3.87 -0.52 1.50
N GLU A 42 -3.50 -1.62 0.85
CA GLU A 42 -4.34 -2.82 0.70
C GLU A 42 -4.16 -3.81 1.85
N LYS A 43 -2.95 -3.88 2.43
CA LYS A 43 -2.54 -4.93 3.36
C LYS A 43 -2.40 -4.41 4.78
N ASP A 44 -1.95 -3.18 4.92
CA ASP A 44 -1.54 -2.60 6.20
C ASP A 44 -2.62 -1.68 6.75
N LYS A 45 -2.81 -1.76 8.07
CA LYS A 45 -3.59 -0.78 8.82
C LYS A 45 -2.65 0.34 9.29
N PRO A 46 -2.94 1.62 8.99
CA PRO A 46 -2.09 2.75 9.34
C PRO A 46 -1.59 2.74 10.79
N LEU A 47 -2.51 2.71 11.76
CA LEU A 47 -2.17 2.70 13.18
C LEU A 47 -1.20 1.56 13.53
N THR A 48 -1.54 0.33 13.12
CA THR A 48 -0.75 -0.85 13.51
C THR A 48 0.62 -0.88 12.84
N TRP A 49 0.68 -0.46 11.57
CA TRP A 49 1.93 -0.38 10.83
C TRP A 49 2.81 0.74 11.39
N PHE A 50 2.25 1.93 11.63
CA PHE A 50 2.98 3.10 12.11
C PHE A 50 3.63 2.82 13.47
N LEU A 51 2.86 2.34 14.45
CA LEU A 51 3.37 2.01 15.79
C LEU A 51 4.46 0.94 15.73
N LYS A 52 4.38 0.00 14.77
CA LYS A 52 5.42 -1.02 14.58
C LYS A 52 6.71 -0.42 14.04
N GLN A 53 6.63 0.58 13.16
CA GLN A 53 7.83 1.27 12.67
C GLN A 53 8.42 2.20 13.72
N GLU A 54 7.57 2.88 14.49
CA GLU A 54 7.96 3.67 15.65
C GLU A 54 8.74 2.82 16.65
N ASP A 55 8.21 1.67 17.09
CA ASP A 55 8.91 0.79 18.04
C ASP A 55 10.26 0.27 17.52
N ARG A 56 10.36 -0.02 16.22
CA ARG A 56 11.63 -0.40 15.57
C ARG A 56 12.64 0.74 15.63
N LEU A 57 12.22 1.96 15.29
CA LEU A 57 13.09 3.14 15.32
C LEU A 57 13.48 3.53 16.75
N SER A 58 12.54 3.53 17.70
CA SER A 58 12.83 3.80 19.12
C SER A 58 13.74 2.74 19.74
N SER A 59 13.82 1.54 19.16
CA SER A 59 14.76 0.50 19.58
C SER A 59 16.16 0.70 18.98
N LEU A 60 16.28 1.37 17.84
CA LEU A 60 17.55 1.68 17.18
C LEU A 60 18.12 3.03 17.62
N HIS A 61 17.27 4.01 17.87
CA HIS A 61 17.67 5.39 18.13
C HIS A 61 16.93 5.91 19.36
N GLN A 62 17.47 5.60 20.54
CA GLN A 62 16.89 6.01 21.82
C GLN A 62 16.90 7.54 22.02
N ASP A 63 17.84 8.24 21.38
CA ASP A 63 18.00 9.70 21.52
C ASP A 63 17.29 10.50 20.40
N MET A 64 16.53 9.83 19.53
CA MET A 64 15.85 10.49 18.43
C MET A 64 14.52 11.11 18.90
N SER A 65 14.24 12.34 18.47
CA SER A 65 12.96 12.99 18.77
C SER A 65 11.82 12.33 18.00
N ASP A 66 10.61 12.35 18.59
CA ASP A 66 9.39 11.81 17.98
C ASP A 66 9.13 12.41 16.59
N SER A 67 9.38 13.71 16.42
CA SER A 67 9.27 14.38 15.12
C SER A 67 10.21 13.77 14.06
N MET A 68 11.44 13.43 14.44
CA MET A 68 12.41 12.81 13.54
C MET A 68 12.05 11.35 13.23
N ILE A 69 11.52 10.62 14.22
CA ILE A 69 10.97 9.27 14.03
C ILE A 69 9.83 9.32 13.01
N ASN A 70 8.88 10.21 13.19
CA ASN A 70 7.73 10.38 12.29
C ASN A 70 8.17 10.73 10.87
N MET A 71 9.16 11.62 10.71
CA MET A 71 9.73 11.95 9.41
C MET A 71 10.43 10.77 8.74
N LYS A 72 11.12 9.90 9.50
CA LYS A 72 11.71 8.68 8.96
C LYS A 72 10.63 7.69 8.51
N ILE A 73 9.58 7.49 9.30
CA ILE A 73 8.46 6.61 8.94
C ILE A 73 7.76 7.12 7.67
N LEU A 74 7.57 8.43 7.56
CA LEU A 74 6.98 9.05 6.38
C LEU A 74 7.81 8.80 5.10
N ARG A 75 9.15 8.85 5.23
CA ARG A 75 10.07 8.60 4.11
C ARG A 75 9.95 7.18 3.53
N ILE A 76 9.68 6.17 4.37
CA ILE A 76 9.51 4.78 3.89
C ILE A 76 8.12 4.51 3.31
N CYS A 77 7.14 5.39 3.54
CA CYS A 77 5.85 5.31 2.84
C CYS A 77 6.04 5.58 1.35
N GLY A 78 6.89 6.56 1.02
CA GLY A 78 7.31 6.89 -0.33
C GLY A 78 6.20 7.38 -1.26
N GLY A 79 6.61 7.95 -2.40
CA GLY A 79 5.75 8.24 -3.53
C GLY A 79 4.55 9.15 -3.21
N GLU A 80 3.38 8.77 -3.73
CA GLU A 80 2.16 9.56 -3.64
C GLU A 80 1.60 9.64 -2.21
N ILE A 81 1.80 8.59 -1.40
CA ILE A 81 1.35 8.55 0.00
C ILE A 81 2.16 9.54 0.82
N GLU A 82 3.50 9.50 0.70
CA GLU A 82 4.38 10.47 1.36
C GLU A 82 4.01 11.91 1.00
N HIS A 83 3.85 12.20 -0.29
CA HIS A 83 3.51 13.54 -0.75
C HIS A 83 2.15 14.01 -0.21
N THR A 84 1.14 13.14 -0.27
CA THR A 84 -0.23 13.48 0.18
C THR A 84 -0.27 13.74 1.68
N ILE A 85 0.46 12.97 2.49
CA ILE A 85 0.56 13.21 3.93
C ILE A 85 1.26 14.54 4.19
N LYS A 86 2.39 14.82 3.51
CA LYS A 86 3.10 16.11 3.67
C LYS A 86 2.24 17.32 3.33
N CYS A 87 1.40 17.23 2.29
CA CYS A 87 0.48 18.32 1.94
C CYS A 87 -0.64 18.54 2.96
N ARG A 88 -0.96 17.54 3.79
CA ARG A 88 -1.95 17.64 4.86
C ARG A 88 -1.33 18.06 6.19
N CYS A 89 -0.05 17.72 6.35
CA CYS A 89 0.75 17.95 7.54
C CYS A 89 1.74 19.11 7.32
N GLU A 90 1.28 20.36 7.30
CA GLU A 90 2.13 21.58 7.28
C GLU A 90 2.72 21.95 8.67
N GLY A 91 3.74 21.24 9.18
CA GLY A 91 4.29 21.49 10.53
C GLY A 91 4.88 20.27 11.26
N PRO A 92 5.38 20.42 12.51
CA PRO A 92 5.75 19.30 13.36
C PRO A 92 4.50 18.62 13.93
N PHE A 93 4.04 17.57 13.27
CA PHE A 93 2.85 16.83 13.66
C PHE A 93 3.15 15.75 14.69
N SER A 94 2.16 15.48 15.54
CA SER A 94 2.19 14.33 16.44
C SER A 94 2.06 13.04 15.65
N SER A 95 2.44 11.91 16.25
CA SER A 95 2.26 10.58 15.65
C SER A 95 0.79 10.31 15.30
N GLU A 96 -0.14 10.83 16.12
CA GLU A 96 -1.59 10.70 15.92
C GLU A 96 -2.04 11.39 14.64
N ASP A 97 -1.61 12.63 14.40
CA ASP A 97 -2.00 13.37 13.20
C ASP A 97 -1.50 12.71 11.90
N TYR A 98 -0.32 12.07 11.95
CA TYR A 98 0.20 11.28 10.84
C TYR A 98 -0.65 10.04 10.59
N ILE A 99 -1.05 9.34 11.65
CA ILE A 99 -1.91 8.15 11.56
C ILE A 99 -3.29 8.54 11.00
N ASP A 100 -3.91 9.58 11.54
CA ASP A 100 -5.21 10.09 11.07
C ASP A 100 -5.16 10.47 9.59
N SER A 101 -4.08 11.14 9.18
CA SER A 101 -3.85 11.49 7.77
C SER A 101 -3.71 10.24 6.89
N MET A 102 -3.00 9.21 7.34
CA MET A 102 -2.87 7.94 6.64
C MET A 102 -4.21 7.20 6.54
N GLU A 103 -4.99 7.15 7.62
CA GLU A 103 -6.32 6.56 7.63
C GLU A 103 -7.27 7.28 6.68
N ASP A 104 -7.23 8.61 6.66
CA ASP A 104 -8.03 9.42 5.75
C ASP A 104 -7.67 9.15 4.28
N ILE A 105 -6.39 9.02 3.93
CA ILE A 105 -5.95 8.69 2.55
C ILE A 105 -6.53 7.34 2.10
N ILE A 106 -6.44 6.32 2.96
CA ILE A 106 -6.87 4.98 2.59
C ILE A 106 -8.39 4.88 2.48
N THR A 107 -9.10 5.55 3.39
CA THR A 107 -10.55 5.51 3.46
C THR A 107 -11.21 6.40 2.40
N ARG A 108 -10.68 7.61 2.15
CA ARG A 108 -11.32 8.62 1.30
C ARG A 108 -10.77 8.71 -0.12
N THR A 109 -9.45 8.61 -0.33
CA THR A 109 -8.86 8.88 -1.66
C THR A 109 -8.47 7.64 -2.46
N ARG A 110 -8.45 6.44 -1.87
CA ARG A 110 -8.04 5.16 -2.53
C ARG A 110 -6.65 5.22 -3.19
N ILE A 111 -5.83 6.20 -2.83
CA ILE A 111 -4.45 6.38 -3.30
C ILE A 111 -3.60 5.20 -2.78
N GLY A 112 -2.72 4.68 -3.64
CA GLY A 112 -1.87 3.54 -3.32
C GLY A 112 -2.54 2.16 -3.41
N LYS A 113 -3.77 2.07 -3.96
CA LYS A 113 -4.37 0.78 -4.37
C LYS A 113 -3.86 0.40 -5.75
N THR A 114 -3.12 -0.68 -5.83
CA THR A 114 -2.90 -1.40 -7.08
C THR A 114 -4.26 -1.89 -7.56
N TRP A 115 -4.68 -1.50 -8.77
CA TRP A 115 -5.86 -2.10 -9.37
C TRP A 115 -5.55 -3.57 -9.70
N THR A 116 -5.75 -4.45 -8.74
CA THR A 116 -5.79 -5.88 -8.99
C THR A 116 -7.07 -6.14 -9.77
N ARG A 117 -6.92 -6.44 -11.07
CA ARG A 117 -8.01 -7.03 -11.87
C ARG A 117 -8.32 -8.36 -11.19
N ASN A 118 -9.32 -8.36 -10.30
CA ASN A 118 -9.71 -9.54 -9.53
C ASN A 118 -9.75 -10.77 -10.43
N SER A 119 -8.91 -11.74 -10.08
CA SER A 119 -9.05 -13.13 -10.48
C SER A 119 -10.47 -13.55 -10.11
N ILE A 120 -11.31 -13.82 -11.11
CA ILE A 120 -12.57 -14.53 -10.90
C ILE A 120 -12.17 -15.99 -10.63
N GLU A 121 -11.72 -16.27 -9.41
CA GLU A 121 -11.61 -17.65 -8.93
C GLU A 121 -12.93 -18.02 -8.26
N SER A 122 -13.97 -18.12 -9.10
CA SER A 122 -15.16 -18.87 -8.76
C SER A 122 -14.90 -20.32 -9.09
N LYS A 123 -14.83 -21.15 -8.06
CA LYS A 123 -14.77 -22.62 -8.07
C LYS A 123 -15.42 -23.22 -9.32
N MET A 124 -14.60 -23.79 -10.22
CA MET A 124 -15.08 -24.74 -11.21
C MET A 124 -14.30 -26.04 -11.04
N VAL A 125 -14.97 -26.99 -10.38
CA VAL A 125 -14.59 -28.40 -10.38
C VAL A 125 -14.49 -28.84 -11.85
N LEU A 126 -13.33 -29.36 -12.23
CA LEU A 126 -13.09 -29.97 -13.53
C LEU A 126 -13.94 -31.23 -13.66
N THR A 127 -15.05 -31.13 -14.39
CA THR A 127 -15.62 -32.29 -15.09
C THR A 127 -15.69 -31.97 -16.57
N ILE A 128 -14.92 -32.77 -17.31
CA ILE A 128 -14.74 -32.80 -18.75
C ILE A 128 -16.08 -33.02 -19.48
N SER A 129 -16.16 -32.45 -20.69
CA SER A 129 -17.19 -32.58 -21.73
C SER A 129 -18.37 -31.58 -21.67
N ARG A 130 -18.38 -30.60 -22.59
CA ARG A 130 -19.39 -30.45 -23.68
C ARG A 130 -19.34 -29.07 -24.34
N GLU A 131 -19.26 -29.11 -25.68
CA GLU A 131 -19.65 -28.14 -26.71
C GLU A 131 -19.42 -26.63 -26.48
N ASP A 132 -18.58 -26.09 -27.36
CA ASP A 132 -18.14 -24.71 -27.51
C ASP A 132 -19.32 -23.78 -27.89
N LYS A 133 -20.10 -23.33 -26.90
CA LYS A 133 -21.11 -22.26 -27.09
C LYS A 133 -20.49 -20.89 -26.79
N ARG A 134 -19.61 -20.42 -27.68
CA ARG A 134 -19.23 -19.01 -27.72
C ARG A 134 -20.44 -18.18 -28.18
N PRO A 135 -20.89 -17.15 -27.44
CA PRO A 135 -21.90 -16.24 -27.97
C PRO A 135 -21.31 -15.53 -29.21
N GLU A 136 -21.96 -15.72 -30.36
CA GLU A 136 -21.59 -15.05 -31.61
C GLU A 136 -21.56 -13.54 -31.38
N ARG A 137 -20.41 -12.91 -31.67
CA ARG A 137 -20.31 -11.46 -31.64
C ARG A 137 -21.28 -10.89 -32.68
N PRO A 138 -22.12 -9.90 -32.33
CA PRO A 138 -23.00 -9.27 -33.30
C PRO A 138 -22.17 -8.74 -34.47
N ILE A 139 -22.48 -9.19 -35.68
CA ILE A 139 -21.81 -8.70 -36.89
C ILE A 139 -22.22 -7.24 -37.06
N LEU A 140 -21.34 -6.30 -36.69
CA LEU A 140 -21.58 -4.88 -36.86
C LEU A 140 -21.66 -4.57 -38.35
N LYS A 141 -22.81 -4.06 -38.78
CA LYS A 141 -23.05 -3.56 -40.13
C LYS A 141 -22.91 -2.04 -40.16
N CYS A 142 -22.32 -1.52 -41.23
CA CYS A 142 -22.26 -0.10 -41.53
C CYS A 142 -23.68 0.48 -41.59
N HIS A 143 -24.04 1.37 -40.67
CA HIS A 143 -25.36 1.99 -40.65
C HIS A 143 -25.63 2.91 -41.86
N ARG A 144 -24.59 3.32 -42.61
CA ARG A 144 -24.73 4.17 -43.82
C ARG A 144 -25.05 3.37 -45.09
N CYS A 145 -24.54 2.15 -45.24
CA CYS A 145 -24.73 1.35 -46.46
C CYS A 145 -25.10 -0.12 -46.25
N GLY A 146 -25.22 -0.58 -45.01
CA GLY A 146 -25.58 -1.95 -44.64
C GLY A 146 -24.47 -2.99 -44.77
N SER A 147 -23.27 -2.63 -45.24
CA SER A 147 -22.15 -3.58 -45.42
C SER A 147 -21.50 -3.99 -44.09
N THR A 148 -21.08 -5.24 -43.97
CA THR A 148 -20.34 -5.78 -42.81
C THR A 148 -18.82 -5.67 -42.95
N SER A 149 -18.33 -5.21 -44.10
CA SER A 149 -16.88 -5.10 -44.40
C SER A 149 -16.22 -3.87 -43.75
N HIS A 150 -17.01 -2.89 -43.30
CA HIS A 150 -16.51 -1.64 -42.76
C HIS A 150 -17.53 -1.01 -41.80
N LEU A 151 -17.11 -0.01 -41.03
CA LEU A 151 -17.95 0.74 -40.12
C LEU A 151 -18.39 2.07 -40.76
N ALA A 152 -19.43 2.72 -40.21
CA ALA A 152 -20.03 3.91 -40.81
C ALA A 152 -19.06 5.10 -40.97
N ASN A 153 -18.02 5.18 -40.12
CA ASN A 153 -16.98 6.19 -40.15
C ASN A 153 -16.01 6.04 -41.35
N THR A 154 -15.86 4.84 -41.89
CA THR A 154 -15.01 4.56 -43.07
C THR A 154 -15.83 4.33 -44.35
N CYS A 155 -17.12 4.67 -44.31
CA CYS A 155 -18.03 4.44 -45.44
C CYS A 155 -17.90 5.52 -46.52
N THR A 156 -17.47 5.11 -47.71
CA THR A 156 -17.32 5.96 -48.91
C THR A 156 -18.61 6.13 -49.71
N LYS A 157 -19.72 5.48 -49.33
CA LYS A 157 -21.02 5.58 -50.02
C LYS A 157 -21.81 6.78 -49.49
N LYS A 158 -22.43 7.56 -50.39
CA LYS A 158 -23.33 8.68 -50.04
C LYS A 158 -24.60 8.15 -49.36
N THR A 159 -25.03 8.82 -48.30
CA THR A 159 -26.21 8.47 -47.49
C THR A 159 -27.47 8.35 -48.38
N LYS A 160 -28.20 7.24 -48.30
CA LYS A 160 -29.57 7.19 -48.84
C LYS A 160 -30.48 7.94 -47.87
N ILE A 161 -30.82 9.17 -48.22
CA ILE A 161 -31.90 9.92 -47.55
C ILE A 161 -33.20 9.29 -48.07
N ASN A 162 -34.04 8.82 -47.15
CA ASN A 162 -35.41 8.41 -47.41
C ASN A 162 -36.33 9.50 -46.87
#